data_AF-A0A835ZF88-F1
#
_entry.id   AF-A0A835ZF88-F1
#
_cell.length_a   1.000
_cell.length_b   1.000
_cell.length_c   1.000
_cell.angle_alpha   90.00
_cell.angle_beta   90.00
_cell.angle_gamma   90.00
#
_symmetry.space_group_name_H-M   'P 1'
#
loop_
_entity.id
_entity.type
_entity.pdbx_description
1 polymer ?
#
loop_
_entity_poly.entity_id
_entity_poly.type
_entity_poly.pdbx_seq_one_letter_code
_entity_poly.pdbx_strand_id
1 'polypeptide(L)' 'SPKLYWMPDKICRVCYECGAPFTMFRRRHHCRVCGQVFCQNCSGYSVDGKDFGIAGSIRTCRMCYDQ' A
#
# COMPACT_ATOMS: atom_id res chain seq x y z
N SER A 1 -8.08 9.22 -4.39
CA SER A 1 -8.03 7.79 -4.76
C SER A 1 -9.40 7.15 -4.72
N PRO A 2 -9.87 6.50 -5.80
CA PRO A 2 -11.16 5.84 -5.81
C PRO A 2 -11.12 4.63 -4.87
N LYS A 3 -12.08 4.57 -3.93
CA LYS A 3 -12.25 3.46 -2.97
C LYS A 3 -12.50 2.09 -3.63
N LEU A 4 -12.65 2.05 -4.96
CA LEU A 4 -13.03 0.86 -5.74
C LEU A 4 -12.03 -0.30 -5.59
N TYR A 5 -10.74 0.00 -5.44
CA TYR A 5 -9.67 -1.01 -5.34
C TYR A 5 -9.10 -1.15 -3.92
N TRP A 6 -9.72 -0.53 -2.92
CA TRP A 6 -9.22 -0.58 -1.55
C TRP A 6 -9.53 -1.93 -0.91
N MET A 7 -8.51 -2.77 -0.75
CA MET A 7 -8.69 -4.11 -0.23
C MET A 7 -9.06 -4.08 1.27
N PRO A 8 -10.14 -4.76 1.70
CA PRO A 8 -10.51 -4.81 3.10
C PRO A 8 -9.46 -5.51 3.97
N ASP A 9 -9.11 -4.93 5.12
CA ASP A 9 -8.08 -5.50 5.99
C ASP A 9 -8.38 -6.90 6.50
N LYS A 10 -9.68 -7.21 6.73
CA LYS A 10 -10.11 -8.47 7.35
C LYS A 10 -9.79 -9.71 6.52
N ILE A 11 -9.56 -9.57 5.20
CA ILE A 11 -9.23 -10.68 4.31
C ILE A 11 -7.72 -10.83 4.09
N CYS A 12 -6.92 -9.81 4.36
CA CYS A 12 -5.48 -9.81 4.12
C CYS A 12 -4.72 -10.43 5.30
N ARG A 13 -4.33 -11.70 5.15
CA ARG A 13 -3.50 -12.41 6.14
C ARG A 13 -2.00 -12.32 5.86
N VAL A 14 -1.62 -12.03 4.63
CA VAL A 14 -0.23 -11.96 4.15
C VAL A 14 0.02 -10.69 3.35
N CYS A 15 1.27 -10.25 3.32
CA CYS A 15 1.71 -9.16 2.44
C CYS A 15 1.51 -9.53 0.97
N TYR A 16 0.92 -8.63 0.18
CA TYR A 16 0.66 -8.86 -1.24
C TYR A 16 1.94 -9.13 -2.06
N GLU A 17 3.05 -8.46 -1.75
CA GLU A 17 4.34 -8.67 -2.46
C GLU A 17 5.15 -9.85 -1.90
N CYS A 18 5.55 -9.81 -0.62
CA CYS A 18 6.48 -10.81 -0.07
C CYS A 18 5.82 -12.07 0.53
N GLY A 19 4.50 -12.16 0.56
CA GLY A 19 3.77 -13.31 1.14
C GLY A 19 3.94 -13.48 2.66
N ALA A 20 4.71 -12.64 3.34
CA ALA A 20 4.93 -12.76 4.78
C ALA A 20 3.63 -12.51 5.56
N PRO A 21 3.30 -13.34 6.57
CA PRO A 21 2.08 -13.19 7.36
C PRO A 21 2.13 -11.93 8.19
N PHE A 22 1.00 -11.23 8.25
CA PHE A 22 0.85 -10.09 9.16
C PHE A 22 0.78 -10.57 10.60
N THR A 23 1.41 -9.82 11.49
CA THR A 23 1.45 -10.08 12.94
C THR A 23 1.23 -8.78 13.71
N MET A 24 1.23 -8.83 15.04
CA MET A 24 1.14 -7.61 15.86
C MET A 24 2.27 -6.60 15.55
N PHE A 25 3.44 -7.10 15.14
CA PHE A 25 4.62 -6.30 14.80
C PHE A 25 4.77 -6.05 13.29
N ARG A 26 4.30 -6.98 12.43
CA ARG A 26 4.22 -6.77 10.98
C ARG A 26 2.82 -6.27 10.62
N ARG A 27 2.64 -4.94 10.67
CA ARG A 27 1.35 -4.28 10.41
C ARG A 27 1.01 -4.22 8.93
N ARG A 28 -0.29 -4.06 8.65
CA ARG A 28 -0.87 -3.88 7.32
C ARG A 28 -0.76 -2.42 6.89
N HIS A 29 -0.38 -2.20 5.64
CA HIS A 29 -0.27 -0.88 5.02
C HIS A 29 -0.80 -0.93 3.60
N HIS A 30 -1.67 0.01 3.23
CA HIS A 30 -2.16 0.09 1.86
C HIS A 30 -1.25 0.95 0.98
N CYS A 31 -1.06 0.49 -0.25
CA CYS A 31 -0.65 1.38 -1.34
C CYS A 31 -1.82 2.32 -1.69
N ARG A 32 -1.59 3.63 -1.72
CA ARG A 32 -2.62 4.64 -2.04
C ARG A 32 -2.94 4.75 -3.53
N VAL A 33 -2.15 4.07 -4.38
CA VAL A 33 -2.33 3.99 -5.84
C VAL A 33 -3.14 2.74 -6.21
N CYS A 34 -2.63 1.53 -5.92
CA CYS A 34 -3.30 0.28 -6.29
C CYS A 34 -4.29 -0.28 -5.26
N GLY A 35 -4.27 0.21 -4.01
CA GLY A 35 -5.19 -0.21 -2.96
C GLY A 35 -4.93 -1.58 -2.32
N GLN A 36 -3.88 -2.31 -2.74
CA GLN A 36 -3.47 -3.59 -2.16
C GLN A 36 -2.78 -3.41 -0.79
N VAL A 37 -2.69 -4.49 0.00
CA VAL A 37 -2.15 -4.50 1.37
C VAL A 37 -0.75 -5.11 1.45
N PHE A 38 0.18 -4.36 2.04
CA PHE A 38 1.61 -4.68 2.13
C PHE A 38 2.12 -4.54 3.56
N CYS A 39 3.32 -5.08 3.81
CA CYS A 39 4.08 -4.77 5.02
C CYS A 39 4.92 -3.49 4.82
N GLN A 40 5.44 -2.93 5.91
CA GLN A 40 6.24 -1.70 5.88
C GLN A 40 7.39 -1.75 4.86
N ASN A 41 8.08 -2.90 4.73
CA ASN A 41 9.21 -3.05 3.80
C ASN A 41 8.78 -3.05 2.32
N CYS A 42 7.55 -3.50 2.02
CA CYS A 42 7.01 -3.60 0.67
C CYS A 42 6.23 -2.35 0.24
N SER A 43 5.84 -1.50 1.21
CA SER A 43 5.16 -0.23 0.95
C SER A 43 5.82 0.95 1.65
N GLY A 44 7.14 0.93 1.78
CA GLY A 44 7.92 2.02 2.38
C GLY A 44 8.18 3.20 1.44
N TYR A 45 7.60 3.16 0.23
CA TYR A 45 7.83 4.11 -0.85
C TYR A 45 6.80 5.23 -0.83
N SER A 46 7.16 6.32 -1.50
CA SER A 46 6.39 7.55 -1.49
C SER A 46 6.53 8.28 -2.81
N VAL A 47 5.42 8.69 -3.42
CA VAL A 47 5.39 9.55 -4.61
C VAL A 47 4.71 10.88 -4.29
N ASP A 48 4.86 11.88 -5.16
CA ASP A 48 4.11 13.13 -5.07
C ASP A 48 2.62 12.85 -5.38
N GLY A 49 1.73 13.31 -4.50
CA GLY A 49 0.30 13.13 -4.66
C GLY A 49 -0.34 14.02 -5.73
N LYS A 50 0.39 14.98 -6.31
CA LYS A 50 -0.12 15.94 -7.32
C LYS A 50 -0.85 15.25 -8.48
N ASP A 51 -0.29 14.16 -9.00
CA ASP A 51 -0.83 13.43 -10.16
C ASP A 51 -2.10 12.65 -9.79
N PHE A 52 -2.39 12.51 -8.50
CA PHE A 52 -3.55 11.83 -7.94
C PHE A 52 -4.55 12.80 -7.29
N GLY A 53 -4.33 14.12 -7.41
CA GLY A 53 -5.15 15.16 -6.77
C GLY A 53 -5.08 15.13 -5.24
N ILE A 54 -3.96 14.67 -4.67
CA ILE A 54 -3.74 14.56 -3.23
C ILE A 54 -2.58 15.48 -2.84
N ALA A 55 -2.78 16.31 -1.83
CA ALA A 55 -1.71 17.16 -1.32
C ALA A 55 -0.64 16.33 -0.58
N GLY A 56 0.64 16.63 -0.84
CA GLY A 56 1.77 16.01 -0.17
C GLY A 56 2.16 14.64 -0.71
N SER A 57 3.03 13.94 0.01
CA SER A 57 3.50 12.62 -0.42
C SER A 57 2.49 11.52 -0.07
N ILE A 58 2.26 10.61 -1.01
CA ILE A 58 1.40 9.44 -0.82
C ILE A 58 2.22 8.16 -0.75
N ARG A 59 1.85 7.28 0.19
CA ARG A 59 2.50 5.97 0.35
C ARG A 59 2.16 5.04 -0.80
N THR A 60 3.17 4.37 -1.34
CA THR A 60 3.06 3.41 -2.44
C THR A 60 3.75 2.08 -2.12
N CYS A 61 3.37 1.03 -2.84
CA CYS A 61 4.19 -0.17 -2.93
C CYS A 61 5.32 0.05 -3.94
N ARG A 62 6.32 -0.83 -3.95
CA ARG A 62 7.44 -0.77 -4.91
C ARG A 62 6.97 -0.66 -6.36
N MET A 63 6.06 -1.54 -6.78
CA MET A 63 5.55 -1.55 -8.17
C MET A 63 4.85 -0.26 -8.58
N CYS A 64 4.21 0.47 -7.67
CA CYS A 64 3.58 1.76 -7.98
C CYS A 64 4.53 2.94 -7.81
N TYR A 65 5.69 2.74 -7.19
CA TYR A 65 6.75 3.73 -7.08
C TYR A 65 7.63 3.74 -8.33
N ASP A 66 7.89 2.57 -8.91
CA ASP A 66 8.74 2.40 -10.09
C ASP A 66 8.02 2.72 -11.44
N GLN A 67 6.79 3.25 -11.39
CA GLN A 67 5.96 3.59 -12.56
C GLN A 67 6.11 5.04 -13.01
#